data_AF-A0A7K2Q5Q7-F1
#
_entry.id   AF-A0A7K2Q5Q7-F1
#
_cell.length_a   1.000
_cell.length_b   1.000
_cell.length_c   1.000
_cell.angle_alpha   90.00
_cell.angle_beta   90.00
_cell.angle_gamma   90.00
#
_symmetry.space_group_name_H-M   'P 1'
#
loop_
_entity.id
_entity.type
_entity.pdbx_description
1 polymer ?
#
loop_
_entity_poly.entity_id
_entity_poly.type
_entity_poly.pdbx_seq_one_letter_code
_entity_poly.pdbx_strand_id
1 'polypeptide(L)'
;LGGISRSSLDGPAGGRAAAGTAFHRIAAGRGVTPQQVALAWLLSRSPAVIPVPGASRPASISDSARGADLVLTKTELAHLEPVPEPLEGPHLP
;
A
#
# COMPACT_ATOMS: atom_id res chain seq x y z
N LEU A 1 5.80 26.74 -2.95
CA LEU A 1 5.98 25.95 -1.71
C LEU A 1 4.79 25.01 -1.57
N GLY A 2 4.78 23.90 -2.31
CA GLY A 2 3.65 22.96 -2.35
C GLY A 2 4.22 21.55 -2.22
N GLY A 3 4.11 21.00 -1.00
CA GLY A 3 4.71 19.75 -0.59
C GLY A 3 4.21 18.56 -1.39
N ILE A 4 5.17 17.70 -1.72
CA ILE A 4 5.02 16.29 -2.11
C ILE A 4 3.92 15.56 -1.31
N SER A 5 2.79 15.24 -1.95
CA SER A 5 1.92 14.10 -1.59
C SER A 5 0.87 13.88 -2.67
N ARG A 6 1.29 13.21 -3.75
CA ARG A 6 0.43 12.28 -4.48
C ARG A 6 0.90 10.90 -4.04
N SER A 7 0.14 10.19 -3.21
CA SER A 7 0.53 8.81 -2.88
C SER A 7 0.45 8.00 -4.17
N SER A 8 1.39 7.07 -4.40
CA SER A 8 1.28 6.15 -5.55
C SER A 8 0.02 5.26 -5.48
N LEU A 9 -0.66 5.27 -4.33
CA LEU A 9 -1.92 4.60 -4.08
C LEU A 9 -3.14 5.49 -4.40
N ASP A 10 -2.94 6.79 -4.48
CA ASP A 10 -3.94 7.73 -4.98
C ASP A 10 -3.90 7.67 -6.51
N GLY A 11 -4.60 6.69 -7.08
CA GLY A 11 -4.82 6.65 -8.52
C GLY A 11 -5.36 8.00 -9.01
N PRO A 12 -5.12 8.37 -10.29
CA PRO A 12 -5.57 9.66 -10.80
C PRO A 12 -7.09 9.78 -10.60
N ALA A 13 -7.52 10.86 -9.96
CA ALA A 13 -8.92 11.24 -9.91
C ALA A 13 -9.40 11.45 -11.36
N GLY A 14 -10.02 10.43 -11.95
CA GLY A 14 -10.50 10.42 -13.32
C GLY A 14 -9.40 10.22 -14.37
N GLY A 15 -9.10 8.97 -14.71
CA GLY A 15 -8.23 8.69 -15.85
C GLY A 15 -7.87 7.21 -16.00
N ARG A 16 -8.79 6.46 -16.64
CA ARG A 16 -8.60 5.13 -17.27
C ARG A 16 -7.61 4.19 -16.53
N ALA A 17 -8.15 3.42 -15.60
CA ALA A 17 -7.47 2.35 -14.86
C ALA A 17 -6.68 1.41 -15.79
N ALA A 18 -5.35 1.56 -15.82
CA ALA A 18 -4.48 0.43 -16.09
C ALA A 18 -4.60 -0.52 -14.90
N ALA A 19 -4.87 -1.80 -15.16
CA ALA A 19 -5.13 -2.88 -14.20
C ALA A 19 -4.71 -2.57 -12.75
N GLY A 20 -5.67 -2.32 -11.86
CA GLY A 20 -5.40 -1.93 -10.47
C GLY A 20 -4.45 -2.91 -9.79
N THR A 21 -3.49 -2.37 -9.02
CA THR A 21 -2.51 -3.17 -8.26
C THR A 21 -3.21 -4.16 -7.33
N ALA A 22 -2.49 -5.16 -6.80
CA ALA A 22 -3.04 -6.09 -5.82
C ALA A 22 -3.70 -5.36 -4.62
N PHE A 23 -3.11 -4.24 -4.18
CA PHE A 23 -3.70 -3.34 -3.17
C PHE A 23 -5.08 -2.80 -3.57
N HIS A 24 -5.25 -2.35 -4.82
CA HIS A 24 -6.53 -1.83 -5.31
C HIS A 24 -7.60 -2.93 -5.39
N ARG A 25 -7.23 -4.15 -5.80
CA ARG A 25 -8.18 -5.27 -5.87
C ARG A 25 -8.67 -5.70 -4.50
N ILE A 26 -7.76 -5.83 -3.53
CA ILE A 26 -8.09 -6.17 -2.15
C ILE A 26 -8.95 -5.06 -1.53
N ALA A 27 -8.57 -3.80 -1.76
CA ALA A 27 -9.32 -2.64 -1.28
C ALA A 27 -10.77 -2.64 -1.79
N ALA A 28 -10.95 -2.86 -3.10
CA ALA A 28 -12.27 -2.96 -3.72
C ALA A 28 -13.10 -4.11 -3.13
N GLY A 29 -12.50 -5.29 -2.92
CA GLY A 29 -13.18 -6.45 -2.33
C GLY A 29 -13.62 -6.24 -0.87
N ARG A 30 -12.91 -5.38 -0.12
CA ARG A 30 -13.20 -5.07 1.29
C ARG A 30 -13.98 -3.76 1.50
N GLY A 31 -14.21 -2.96 0.47
CA GLY A 31 -14.83 -1.65 0.60
C GLY A 31 -13.98 -0.64 1.38
N VAL A 32 -12.65 -0.78 1.31
CA VAL A 32 -11.65 0.05 2.01
C VAL A 32 -10.79 0.80 0.98
N THR A 33 -9.91 1.69 1.43
CA THR A 33 -9.00 2.40 0.51
C THR A 33 -7.70 1.64 0.28
N PRO A 34 -7.04 1.77 -0.89
CA PRO A 34 -5.74 1.15 -1.13
C PRO A 34 -4.67 1.55 -0.12
N GLN A 35 -4.75 2.79 0.40
CA GLN A 35 -3.88 3.28 1.49
C GLN A 35 -4.07 2.46 2.77
N GLN A 36 -5.31 2.15 3.14
CA GLN A 36 -5.59 1.30 4.30
C GLN A 36 -4.98 -0.10 4.14
N VAL A 37 -5.09 -0.70 2.95
CA VAL A 37 -4.50 -2.02 2.65
C VAL A 37 -2.97 -1.98 2.69
N ALA A 38 -2.34 -0.92 2.16
CA ALA A 38 -0.89 -0.78 2.16
C ALA A 38 -0.32 -0.61 3.57
N LEU A 39 -0.97 0.18 4.42
CA LEU A 39 -0.55 0.34 5.82
C LEU A 39 -0.71 -0.95 6.62
N ALA A 40 -1.85 -1.63 6.46
CA ALA A 40 -2.08 -2.94 7.08
C ALA A 40 -1.02 -3.97 6.67
N TRP A 41 -0.68 -4.01 5.38
CA TRP A 41 0.37 -4.89 4.87
C TRP A 41 1.73 -4.55 5.48
N LEU A 42 2.12 -3.28 5.51
CA LEU A 42 3.41 -2.85 6.06
C LEU A 42 3.53 -3.19 7.56
N LEU A 43 2.48 -2.94 8.34
CA LEU A 43 2.41 -3.27 9.77
C LEU A 43 2.44 -4.79 10.02
N SER A 44 1.92 -5.60 9.09
CA SER A 44 1.97 -7.07 9.20
C SER A 44 3.37 -7.67 9.02
N ARG A 45 4.33 -6.92 8.44
CA ARG A 45 5.66 -7.44 8.09
C ARG A 45 6.50 -7.76 9.31
N SER A 46 6.37 -6.99 10.39
CA SER A 46 7.08 -7.19 11.64
C SER A 46 6.56 -6.21 12.69
N PRO A 47 6.52 -6.60 13.98
CA PRO A 47 6.18 -5.67 15.06
C PRO A 47 7.14 -4.48 15.20
N ALA A 48 8.32 -4.55 14.58
CA ALA A 48 9.29 -3.45 14.57
C ALA A 48 9.03 -2.41 13.45
N VAL A 49 8.06 -2.64 12.56
CA VAL A 49 7.76 -1.73 11.46
C VAL A 49 6.81 -0.63 11.93
N ILE A 50 7.27 0.62 11.87
CA ILE A 50 6.49 1.80 12.22
C ILE A 50 6.38 2.70 10.97
N PRO A 51 5.28 2.61 10.21
CA PRO A 51 5.07 3.46 9.03
C PRO A 51 4.86 4.92 9.43
N VAL A 52 5.47 5.86 8.69
CA VAL A 52 5.26 7.30 8.85
C VAL A 52 4.56 7.85 7.60
N PRO A 53 3.23 7.68 7.48
CA PRO A 53 2.50 8.13 6.29
C PRO A 53 2.42 9.65 6.24
N GLY A 54 2.73 10.22 5.07
CA GLY A 54 2.44 11.62 4.78
C GLY A 54 0.96 11.82 4.46
N ALA A 55 0.34 12.87 5.00
CA ALA A 55 -1.03 13.26 4.69
C ALA A 55 -1.16 14.79 4.67
N SER A 56 -1.77 15.33 3.61
CA SER A 56 -2.09 16.76 3.47
C SER A 56 -3.60 17.04 3.48
N ARG A 57 -4.42 15.99 3.59
CA ARG A 57 -5.88 16.05 3.59
C ARG A 57 -6.44 15.26 4.77
N PRO A 58 -7.53 15.72 5.41
CA PRO A 58 -8.17 15.00 6.52
C PRO A 58 -8.58 13.56 6.17
N ALA A 59 -8.98 13.31 4.93
CA ALA A 59 -9.33 11.97 4.46
C ALA A 59 -8.14 11.00 4.57
N SER A 60 -6.94 11.41 4.13
CA SER A 60 -5.72 10.58 4.18
C SER A 60 -5.25 10.31 5.61
N ILE A 61 -5.51 11.24 6.54
CA ILE A 61 -5.27 11.03 7.98
C ILE A 61 -6.21 9.94 8.50
N SER A 62 -7.50 10.06 8.18
CA SER A 62 -8.54 9.10 8.60
C SER A 62 -8.25 7.70 8.06
N ASP A 63 -7.80 7.60 6.81
CA ASP A 63 -7.40 6.34 6.20
C ASP A 63 -6.13 5.76 6.82
N SER A 64 -5.18 6.61 7.23
CA SER A 64 -4.00 6.12 7.94
C SER A 64 -4.36 5.46 9.26
N ALA A 65 -5.26 6.09 10.04
CA ALA A 65 -5.74 5.53 11.28
C ALA A 65 -6.47 4.19 11.06
N ARG A 66 -7.42 4.14 10.12
CA ARG A 66 -8.16 2.91 9.80
C ARG A 66 -7.27 1.79 9.25
N GLY A 67 -6.21 2.13 8.52
CA GLY A 67 -5.25 1.16 8.01
C GLY A 67 -4.48 0.45 9.12
N ALA A 68 -4.26 1.11 10.27
CA ALA A 68 -3.59 0.51 11.42
C ALA A 68 -4.41 -0.58 12.11
N ASP A 69 -5.75 -0.47 12.05
CA ASP A 69 -6.68 -1.43 12.65
C ASP A 69 -7.08 -2.56 11.70
N LEU A 70 -6.70 -2.46 10.41
CA LEU A 70 -7.09 -3.43 9.39
C LEU A 70 -6.19 -4.66 9.44
N VAL A 71 -6.78 -5.84 9.70
CA VAL A 71 -6.08 -7.12 9.64
C VAL A 71 -6.32 -7.81 8.29
N LEU A 72 -5.24 -8.05 7.56
CA LEU A 72 -5.26 -8.79 6.30
C LEU A 72 -5.24 -10.31 6.55
N THR A 73 -5.97 -11.06 5.73
CA THR A 73 -5.93 -12.53 5.76
C THR A 73 -4.61 -13.04 5.18
N LYS A 74 -4.27 -14.30 5.48
CA LYS A 74 -3.10 -14.97 4.88
C LYS A 74 -3.15 -14.97 3.35
N THR A 75 -4.34 -15.16 2.77
CA THR A 75 -4.53 -15.15 1.32
C THR A 75 -4.25 -13.77 0.72
N GLU A 76 -4.74 -12.70 1.34
CA GLU A 76 -4.47 -11.34 0.88
C GLU A 76 -3.01 -10.96 1.04
N LEU A 77 -2.37 -11.34 2.16
CA LEU A 77 -0.93 -11.16 2.34
C LEU A 77 -0.14 -11.86 1.24
N ALA A 78 -0.48 -13.11 0.90
CA ALA A 78 0.16 -13.84 -0.19
C ALA A 78 -0.02 -13.15 -1.55
N HIS A 79 -1.14 -12.47 -1.79
CA HIS A 79 -1.35 -11.67 -3.01
C HIS A 79 -0.55 -10.36 -3.05
N LEU A 80 0.00 -9.92 -1.91
CA LEU A 80 0.78 -8.69 -1.76
C LEU A 80 2.29 -8.95 -1.65
N GLU A 81 2.72 -10.20 -1.50
CA GLU A 81 4.15 -10.53 -1.51
C GLU A 81 4.74 -10.23 -2.91
N PRO A 82 5.88 -9.52 -2.98
CA PRO A 82 6.60 -9.40 -4.23
C PRO A 82 7.07 -10.79 -4.68
N VAL A 83 7.00 -11.04 -5.99
CA VAL A 83 7.72 -12.18 -6.56
C VAL A 83 9.21 -11.86 -6.39
N PRO A 84 10.00 -12.73 -5.75
CA PRO A 84 11.44 -12.49 -5.65
C PRO A 84 12.01 -12.44 -7.07
N GLU A 85 12.50 -11.27 -7.48
CA GLU A 85 13.40 -11.16 -8.62
C GLU A 85 14.65 -12.02 -8.32
N PRO A 86 15.10 -12.89 -9.23
CA PRO A 86 16.38 -13.56 -9.07
C PRO A 86 17.44 -12.50 -8.81
N LEU A 87 18.25 -12.69 -7.76
CA LEU A 87 19.35 -11.80 -7.46
C LEU A 87 20.48 -12.00 -8.48
N GLU A 88 20.25 -11.63 -9.75
CA GLU A 88 21.31 -11.47 -10.75
C GLU A 88 22.04 -10.15 -10.46
N GLY A 89 22.86 -10.16 -9.41
CA GLY A 89 23.90 -9.15 -9.23
C GLY A 89 25.05 -9.39 -10.23
N PRO A 90 25.80 -8.35 -10.63
CA PRO A 90 27.02 -8.57 -11.41
C PRO A 90 27.97 -9.48 -10.62
N HIS A 91 28.39 -10.58 -11.24
CA HIS A 91 29.55 -11.34 -10.78
C HIS A 91 30.78 -10.43 -10.93
N LEU A 92 31.12 -9.71 -9.86
CA LEU A 92 32.39 -9.01 -9.78
C LEU A 92 33.50 -10.07 -9.70
N PRO A 93 34.56 -9.99 -10.55
CA PRO A 93 35.74 -10.83 -10.38
C PRO A 93 36.54 -10.47 -9.12
#